data_AF-A0A7C4B004-F1
#
_entry.id   AF-A0A7C4B004-F1
#
_cell.length_a   1.000
_cell.length_b   1.000
_cell.length_c   1.000
_cell.angle_alpha   90.00
_cell.angle_beta   90.00
_cell.angle_gamma   90.00
#
_symmetry.space_group_name_H-M   'P 1'
#
loop_
_entity.id
_entity.type
_entity.pdbx_description
1 polymer ?
#
loop_
_entity_poly.entity_id
_entity_poly.type
_entity_poly.pdbx_seq_one_letter_code
_entity_poly.pdbx_strand_id
1 'polypeptide(L)' 'PRKFTGRKEKKRDYRRLWQVQIGAATKAHEVSYSAFIAGLKKHHIDLDRKVLAEIAQKYPAIFTEIVKAATKK' A
#
# COMPACT_ATOMS: atom_id res chain seq x y z
N PRO A 1 -4.19 3.72 -34.12
CA PRO A 1 -2.87 3.77 -33.46
C PRO A 1 -2.88 4.66 -32.20
N ARG A 2 -3.04 4.07 -31.01
CA ARG A 2 -3.16 4.80 -29.73
C ARG A 2 -1.79 5.24 -29.18
N LYS A 3 -1.17 6.24 -29.81
CA LYS A 3 0.13 6.81 -29.41
C LYS A 3 0.09 7.68 -28.12
N PHE A 4 -1.09 7.87 -27.51
CA PHE A 4 -1.30 8.78 -26.35
C PHE A 4 -1.74 8.10 -25.04
N THR A 5 -1.96 6.78 -25.00
CA THR A 5 -2.44 6.07 -23.79
C THR A 5 -1.34 5.73 -22.78
N GLY A 6 -0.09 5.63 -23.23
CA GLY A 6 1.01 5.06 -22.45
C GLY A 6 1.31 5.77 -21.12
N ARG A 7 1.09 7.09 -21.02
CA ARG A 7 1.29 7.82 -19.75
C ARG A 7 0.27 7.44 -18.67
N LYS A 8 -0.99 7.17 -19.06
CA LYS A 8 -2.05 6.76 -18.14
C LYS A 8 -1.86 5.30 -17.72
N GLU A 9 -1.45 4.45 -18.66
CA GLU A 9 -1.17 3.04 -18.41
C GLU A 9 0.00 2.87 -17.43
N LYS A 10 1.12 3.56 -17.67
CA LYS A 10 2.29 3.52 -16.78
C LYS A 10 1.94 3.85 -15.32
N LYS A 11 1.07 4.84 -15.09
CA LYS A 11 0.58 5.18 -13.73
C LYS A 11 -0.26 4.07 -13.11
N ARG A 12 -1.10 3.38 -13.90
CA ARG A 12 -1.90 2.24 -13.45
C ARG A 12 -1.01 1.05 -13.10
N ASP A 13 0.00 0.78 -13.90
CA ASP A 13 0.91 -0.34 -13.69
C ASP A 13 1.74 -0.16 -12.42
N TYR A 14 2.25 1.05 -12.16
CA TYR A 14 2.90 1.35 -10.87
C TYR A 14 1.95 1.19 -9.68
N ARG A 15 0.70 1.67 -9.79
CA ARG A 15 -0.28 1.50 -8.72
C ARG A 15 -0.56 0.02 -8.44
N ARG A 16 -0.68 -0.82 -9.48
CA ARG A 16 -0.83 -2.28 -9.33
C ARG A 16 0.38 -2.89 -8.63
N LEU A 17 1.59 -2.48 -9.02
CA LEU A 17 2.83 -2.96 -8.41
C LEU A 17 2.90 -2.61 -6.91
N TRP A 18 2.54 -1.39 -6.52
CA TRP A 18 2.50 -1.00 -5.11
C TRP A 18 1.43 -1.76 -4.32
N GLN A 19 0.25 -2.02 -4.91
CA GLN A 19 -0.78 -2.84 -4.28
C GLN A 19 -0.28 -4.26 -3.99
N VAL A 20 0.43 -4.87 -4.94
CA VAL A 20 1.01 -6.22 -4.77
C VAL A 20 2.10 -6.20 -3.70
N GLN A 21 2.99 -5.21 -3.70
CA GLN A 21 4.05 -5.08 -2.69
C GLN A 21 3.49 -4.89 -1.27
N ILE A 22 2.53 -3.99 -1.09
CA ILE A 22 1.86 -3.78 0.20
C ILE A 22 1.06 -5.02 0.60
N GLY A 23 0.38 -5.67 -0.36
CA GLY A 23 -0.32 -6.93 -0.13
C GLY A 23 0.59 -8.04 0.37
N ALA A 24 1.79 -8.18 -0.19
CA ALA A 24 2.79 -9.13 0.28
C ALA A 24 3.30 -8.80 1.69
N ALA A 25 3.55 -7.52 1.99
CA ALA A 25 4.01 -7.09 3.30
C ALA A 25 2.94 -7.25 4.39
N THR A 26 1.69 -6.89 4.10
CA THR A 26 0.56 -7.08 5.02
C THR A 26 0.29 -8.55 5.33
N LYS A 27 0.60 -9.46 4.38
CA LYS A 27 0.48 -10.91 4.59
C LYS A 27 1.39 -11.44 5.71
N ALA A 28 2.55 -10.82 5.92
CA ALA A 28 3.44 -11.17 7.04
C ALA A 28 2.84 -10.82 8.42
N HIS A 29 1.83 -9.95 8.44
CA HIS A 29 1.12 -9.53 9.66
C HIS A 29 -0.31 -10.12 9.72
N GLU A 30 -0.62 -11.12 8.88
CA GLU A 30 -1.94 -11.77 8.78
C GLU A 30 -3.10 -10.82 8.44
N VAL A 31 -2.80 -9.64 7.89
CA VAL A 31 -3.81 -8.65 7.48
C VAL A 31 -3.97 -8.67 5.97
N SER A 32 -5.20 -8.58 5.48
CA SER A 32 -5.43 -8.37 4.04
C SER A 32 -5.21 -6.89 3.68
N TYR A 33 -4.72 -6.62 2.46
CA TYR A 33 -4.58 -5.26 1.94
C TYR A 33 -5.87 -4.44 2.11
N SER A 34 -7.04 -5.04 1.84
CA SER A 34 -8.35 -4.41 1.97
C SER A 34 -8.65 -3.98 3.41
N ALA A 35 -8.39 -4.87 4.38
CA ALA A 35 -8.59 -4.57 5.80
C ALA A 35 -7.61 -3.50 6.29
N PHE A 36 -6.36 -3.58 5.87
CA PHE A 36 -5.34 -2.58 6.19
C PHE A 36 -5.70 -1.18 5.64
N ILE A 37 -6.12 -1.09 4.38
CA ILE A 37 -6.56 0.18 3.77
C ILE A 37 -7.84 0.71 4.43
N ALA A 38 -8.77 -0.19 4.79
CA ALA A 38 -9.97 0.21 5.54
C ALA A 38 -9.60 0.77 6.92
N GLY A 39 -8.63 0.16 7.60
CA GLY A 39 -8.06 0.65 8.85
C GLY A 39 -7.43 2.03 8.70
N LEU A 40 -6.53 2.22 7.73
CA LEU A 40 -5.92 3.52 7.45
C LEU A 40 -6.97 4.62 7.21
N LYS A 41 -8.02 4.31 6.46
CA LYS A 41 -9.12 5.25 6.21
C LYS A 41 -9.91 5.59 7.48
N LYS A 42 -10.14 4.61 8.36
CA LYS A 42 -10.81 4.82 9.66
C LYS A 42 -9.99 5.70 10.60
N HIS A 43 -8.67 5.55 10.57
CA HIS A 43 -7.74 6.34 11.40
C HIS A 43 -7.31 7.66 10.74
N HIS A 44 -7.91 8.04 9.60
CA HIS A 44 -7.57 9.26 8.87
C HIS A 44 -6.07 9.37 8.50
N ILE A 45 -5.44 8.22 8.22
CA ILE A 45 -4.03 8.15 7.83
C ILE A 45 -3.95 8.20 6.30
N ASP A 46 -3.84 9.40 5.75
CA ASP A 46 -3.66 9.64 4.31
C ASP A 46 -2.19 9.45 3.88
N LEU A 47 -1.74 8.20 3.84
CA LEU A 47 -0.42 7.84 3.32
C LEU A 47 -0.48 7.43 1.84
N ASP A 48 0.50 7.91 1.06
CA ASP A 48 0.64 7.52 -0.34
C ASP A 48 1.14 6.09 -0.48
N ARG A 49 0.57 5.34 -1.44
CA ARG A 49 0.88 3.93 -1.67
C ARG A 49 2.32 3.70 -2.13
N LYS A 50 2.94 4.68 -2.81
CA LYS A 50 4.35 4.60 -3.21
C LYS A 50 5.25 4.56 -1.97
N VAL A 51 5.04 5.50 -1.06
CA VAL A 51 5.81 5.62 0.17
C VAL A 51 5.58 4.40 1.05
N LEU A 52 4.33 3.94 1.13
CA LEU A 52 3.96 2.80 1.94
C LEU A 52 4.59 1.49 1.41
N ALA A 53 4.67 1.32 0.10
CA ALA A 53 5.39 0.20 -0.52
C ALA A 53 6.91 0.27 -0.27
N GLU A 54 7.50 1.47 -0.29
CA GLU A 54 8.92 1.67 -0.01
C GLU A 54 9.26 1.41 1.46
N ILE A 55 8.43 1.88 2.40
CA ILE A 55 8.56 1.60 3.83
C ILE A 55 8.42 0.11 4.09
N ALA A 56 7.45 -0.56 3.46
CA ALA A 56 7.26 -2.00 3.60
C ALA A 56 8.50 -2.81 3.18
N GLN A 57 9.26 -2.35 2.18
CA GLN A 57 10.48 -3.02 1.73
C GLN A 57 11.73 -2.65 2.53
N LYS A 58 11.92 -1.36 2.83
CA LYS A 58 13.15 -0.87 3.47
C LYS A 58 13.10 -0.94 5.00
N TYR A 59 11.91 -0.78 5.59
CA TYR A 59 11.72 -0.60 7.02
C TYR A 59 10.55 -1.44 7.56
N PRO A 60 10.72 -2.77 7.68
CA PRO A 60 9.67 -3.67 8.15
C PRO A 60 9.19 -3.35 9.58
N ALA A 61 10.09 -2.84 10.44
CA ALA A 61 9.74 -2.42 11.79
C ALA A 61 8.72 -1.26 11.80
N ILE A 62 8.95 -0.23 10.98
CA ILE A 62 8.04 0.91 10.84
C ILE A 62 6.71 0.46 10.24
N PHE A 63 6.75 -0.42 9.24
CA PHE A 63 5.54 -0.97 8.64
C PHE A 63 4.68 -1.71 9.66
N THR A 64 5.29 -2.47 10.56
CA THR A 64 4.58 -3.16 11.65
C THR A 64 3.83 -2.19 12.55
N GLU A 65 4.46 -1.08 12.93
CA GLU A 65 3.82 -0.03 13.74
C GLU A 65 2.65 0.63 13.01
N ILE A 66 2.77 0.86 11.70
CA ILE A 66 1.68 1.39 10.87
C ILE A 66 0.52 0.38 10.81
N VAL A 67 0.81 -0.92 10.65
CA VAL A 67 -0.22 -1.97 10.65
C VAL A 67 -0.93 -2.02 12.00
N LYS A 68 -0.20 -1.97 13.11
CA LYS A 68 -0.79 -1.88 14.46
C LYS A 68 -1.66 -0.63 14.61
N ALA A 69 -1.17 0.53 14.18
CA ALA A 69 -1.95 1.78 14.23
C ALA A 69 -3.23 1.70 13.38
N ALA A 70 -3.20 0.99 12.25
CA ALA A 70 -4.35 0.81 11.37
C ALA A 70 -5.37 -0.23 11.89
N THR A 71 -4.96 -1.19 12.72
CA THR A 71 -5.85 -2.21 13.31
C THR A 71 -6.34 -1.86 14.72
N LYS A 72 -5.68 -0.91 15.39
CA LYS A 72 -6.02 -0.48 16.75
C LYS A 72 -7.44 0.11 16.74
N LYS A 73 -8.35 -0.56 17.43
CA LYS A 73 -9.77 -0.18 17.49
C LYS A 73 -9.98 1.14 18.23
#